data_AF-A0A6B3IGT4-F1
#
_entry.id   AF-A0A6B3IGT4-F1
#
_cell.length_a   1.000
_cell.length_b   1.000
_cell.length_c   1.000
_cell.angle_alpha   90.00
_cell.angle_beta   90.00
_cell.angle_gamma   90.00
#
_symmetry.space_group_name_H-M   'P 1'
#
loop_
_entity.id
_entity.type
_entity.pdbx_description
1 polymer ?
#
loop_
_entity_poly.entity_id
_entity_poly.type
_entity_poly.pdbx_seq_one_letter_code
_entity_poly.pdbx_strand_id
1 'polypeptide(L)'
;GGDGGSGGPARRVVEEIAARGGEAVVHDGDIATTEGAASLVTTALDAFGRLDTLVNNAGFLRDRMLVNLDEDDWDAVVRVHLKGHFL
;
A
#
# COMPACT_ATOMS: atom_id res chain seq x y z
N GLY A 1 -7.51 4.29 -7.47
CA GLY A 1 -7.64 2.87 -7.81
C GLY A 1 -6.70 2.58 -8.95
N GLY A 2 -5.64 1.82 -8.69
CA GLY A 2 -4.71 1.35 -9.72
C GLY A 2 -5.25 0.06 -10.34
N ASP A 3 -5.28 0.02 -11.66
CA ASP A 3 -5.76 -1.08 -12.49
C ASP A 3 -5.03 -2.41 -12.16
N GLY A 4 -5.79 -3.36 -11.61
CA GLY A 4 -5.36 -4.71 -11.22
C GLY A 4 -5.21 -5.70 -12.39
N GLY A 5 -5.00 -5.21 -13.61
CA GLY A 5 -4.68 -6.02 -14.79
C GLY A 5 -3.37 -6.80 -14.62
N SER A 6 -3.36 -8.03 -15.14
CA SER A 6 -2.23 -8.96 -15.13
C SER A 6 -0.92 -8.29 -15.59
N GLY A 7 0.03 -8.09 -14.67
CA GLY A 7 1.38 -7.53 -14.94
C GLY A 7 1.77 -6.24 -14.18
N GLY A 8 0.94 -5.77 -13.25
CA GLY A 8 1.23 -4.60 -12.41
C GLY A 8 2.51 -4.74 -11.57
N PRO A 9 3.16 -3.63 -11.17
CA PRO A 9 4.43 -3.64 -10.41
C PRO A 9 4.42 -4.55 -9.18
N ALA A 10 3.30 -4.60 -8.44
CA ALA A 10 3.16 -5.46 -7.25
C ALA A 10 3.30 -6.96 -7.58
N ARG A 11 2.69 -7.43 -8.69
CA ARG A 11 2.81 -8.84 -9.10
C ARG A 11 4.24 -9.22 -9.51
N ARG A 12 4.98 -8.31 -10.14
CA ARG A 12 6.39 -8.56 -10.49
C ARG A 12 7.26 -8.75 -9.25
N VAL A 13 6.98 -7.99 -8.18
CA VAL A 13 7.69 -8.16 -6.90
C VAL A 13 7.36 -9.50 -6.26
N VAL A 14 6.10 -9.96 -6.33
CA VAL A 14 5.73 -11.31 -5.88
C VAL A 14 6.51 -12.38 -6.64
N GLU A 15 6.58 -12.28 -7.96
CA GLU A 15 7.36 -13.19 -8.80
C GLU A 15 8.85 -13.19 -8.43
N GLU A 16 9.44 -12.02 -8.17
CA GLU A 16 10.83 -11.89 -7.74
C GLU A 16 11.10 -12.53 -6.37
N ILE A 17 10.21 -12.32 -5.40
CA ILE A 17 10.32 -12.94 -4.07
C ILE A 17 10.21 -14.46 -4.19
N ALA A 18 9.24 -14.96 -4.96
CA ALA A 18 9.06 -16.39 -5.20
C ALA A 18 10.28 -17.01 -5.90
N ALA A 19 10.85 -16.33 -6.90
CA ALA A 19 12.06 -16.78 -7.59
C ALA A 19 13.30 -16.88 -6.66
N ARG A 20 13.30 -16.13 -5.56
CA ARG A 20 14.34 -16.17 -4.51
C ARG A 20 14.01 -17.16 -3.37
N GLY A 21 12.93 -17.93 -3.51
CA GLY A 21 12.50 -18.95 -2.54
C GLY A 21 11.65 -18.41 -1.38
N GLY A 22 11.18 -17.17 -1.46
CA GLY A 22 10.25 -16.58 -0.48
C GLY A 22 8.79 -16.78 -0.86
N GLU A 23 7.90 -16.33 0.02
CA GLU A 23 6.45 -16.30 -0.18
C GLU A 23 5.96 -14.86 -0.13
N ALA A 24 5.07 -14.48 -1.06
CA ALA A 24 4.51 -13.13 -1.12
C ALA A 24 3.11 -13.14 -1.74
N VAL A 25 2.27 -12.20 -1.32
CA VAL A 25 0.90 -11.98 -1.82
C VAL A 25 0.69 -10.50 -2.11
N VAL A 26 -0.10 -10.20 -3.13
CA VAL A 26 -0.50 -8.81 -3.44
C VAL A 26 -1.78 -8.48 -2.67
N HIS A 27 -1.80 -7.30 -2.07
CA HIS A 27 -3.00 -6.66 -1.54
C HIS A 27 -3.17 -5.30 -2.21
N ASP A 28 -4.32 -5.09 -2.86
CA ASP A 28 -4.61 -3.87 -3.65
C ASP A 28 -5.57 -2.90 -2.92
N GLY A 29 -5.80 -3.09 -1.61
CA GLY A 29 -6.71 -2.25 -0.83
C GLY A 29 -6.12 -0.88 -0.50
N ASP A 30 -6.98 0.12 -0.33
CA ASP A 30 -6.57 1.48 0.07
C ASP A 30 -6.28 1.54 1.58
N ILE A 31 -4.99 1.60 1.94
CA ILE A 31 -4.53 1.64 3.33
C ILE A 31 -5.02 2.87 4.10
N ALA A 32 -5.46 3.94 3.41
CA ALA A 32 -6.00 5.13 4.07
C ALA A 32 -7.47 5.01 4.47
N THR A 33 -8.05 3.81 4.35
CA THR A 33 -9.40 3.47 4.81
C THR A 33 -9.33 2.42 5.91
N THR A 34 -10.27 2.46 6.86
CA THR A 34 -10.32 1.48 7.96
C THR A 34 -10.51 0.07 7.42
N GLU A 35 -11.37 -0.08 6.42
CA GLU A 35 -11.65 -1.36 5.77
C GLU A 35 -10.43 -1.88 5.01
N GLY A 36 -9.71 -1.00 4.31
CA GLY A 36 -8.47 -1.36 3.62
C GLY A 36 -7.38 -1.81 4.59
N ALA A 37 -7.16 -1.07 5.68
CA ALA A 37 -6.20 -1.44 6.72
C ALA A 37 -6.55 -2.78 7.38
N ALA A 38 -7.81 -2.98 7.77
CA ALA A 38 -8.26 -4.26 8.32
C ALA A 38 -8.05 -5.42 7.34
N SER A 39 -8.40 -5.22 6.06
CA SER A 39 -8.24 -6.26 5.03
C SER A 39 -6.79 -6.62 4.74
N LEU A 40 -5.84 -5.68 4.90
CA LEU A 40 -4.41 -5.94 4.77
C LEU A 40 -3.93 -6.91 5.87
N VAL A 41 -4.34 -6.67 7.12
CA VAL A 41 -4.01 -7.55 8.25
C VAL A 41 -4.62 -8.93 8.04
N THR A 42 -5.90 -9.02 7.64
CA THR A 42 -6.54 -10.30 7.31
C THR A 42 -5.78 -11.05 6.22
N THR A 43 -5.38 -10.37 5.15
CA THR A 43 -4.61 -10.99 4.04
C THR A 43 -3.29 -11.58 4.54
N ALA A 44 -2.57 -10.88 5.43
CA ALA A 44 -1.33 -11.38 6.00
C ALA A 44 -1.56 -12.63 6.88
N LEU A 45 -2.63 -12.63 7.69
CA LEU A 45 -2.98 -13.78 8.53
C LEU A 45 -3.41 -14.99 7.69
N ASP A 46 -4.19 -14.77 6.64
CA ASP A 46 -4.68 -15.85 5.78
C ASP A 46 -3.55 -16.48 4.94
N ALA A 47 -2.61 -15.67 4.45
CA ALA A 47 -1.49 -16.13 3.64
C ALA A 47 -0.36 -16.75 4.48
N PHE A 48 -0.01 -16.13 5.62
CA PHE A 48 1.21 -16.47 6.36
C PHE A 48 0.95 -17.04 7.77
N GLY A 49 -0.30 -17.04 8.24
CA GLY A 49 -0.70 -17.55 9.56
C GLY A 49 -0.36 -16.63 10.75
N ARG A 50 0.49 -15.61 10.56
CA ARG A 50 0.88 -14.63 11.58
C ARG A 50 1.38 -13.33 10.94
N LEU A 51 1.44 -12.26 11.73
CA LEU A 51 2.07 -10.98 11.34
C LEU A 51 3.10 -10.57 12.40
N ASP A 52 4.37 -10.52 11.99
CA ASP A 52 5.50 -10.24 12.89
C ASP A 52 6.09 -8.84 12.75
N THR A 53 5.95 -8.25 11.57
CA THR A 53 6.55 -6.96 11.25
C THR A 53 5.63 -6.24 10.28
N LEU A 54 5.40 -4.95 10.56
CA LEU A 54 4.66 -4.04 9.70
C LEU A 54 5.61 -2.93 9.23
N VAL A 55 5.70 -2.74 7.93
CA VAL A 55 6.48 -1.65 7.32
C VAL A 55 5.52 -0.68 6.64
N ASN A 56 5.30 0.48 7.27
CA ASN A 56 4.43 1.52 6.71
C ASN A 56 5.19 2.34 5.64
N ASN A 57 5.35 1.75 4.46
CA ASN A 57 6.04 2.35 3.30
C ASN A 57 5.08 2.88 2.22
N ALA A 58 3.77 2.68 2.37
CA ALA A 58 2.80 3.18 1.40
C ALA A 58 2.81 4.72 1.35
N GLY A 59 3.07 5.28 0.17
CA GLY A 59 3.16 6.72 -0.04
C GLY A 59 3.23 7.06 -1.52
N PHE A 60 2.82 8.28 -1.86
CA PHE A 60 2.99 8.84 -3.21
C PHE A 60 3.46 10.30 -3.10
N LEU A 61 4.17 10.77 -4.12
CA LEU A 61 4.63 12.15 -4.22
C LEU A 61 3.71 12.94 -5.17
N ARG A 62 3.41 14.17 -4.79
CA ARG A 62 2.80 15.19 -5.66
C ARG A 62 3.77 16.35 -5.76
N ASP A 63 4.59 16.35 -6.81
CA ASP A 63 5.61 17.36 -7.00
C ASP A 63 4.99 18.68 -7.46
N ARG A 64 4.82 19.62 -6.52
CA ARG A 64 4.54 21.02 -6.80
C ARG A 64 5.41 21.90 -5.90
N MET A 65 5.76 23.09 -6.37
CA MET A 65 6.26 24.12 -5.44
C MET A 65 5.18 24.40 -4.40
N LEU A 66 5.56 24.56 -3.12
CA LEU A 66 4.64 24.74 -2.00
C LEU A 66 3.52 25.77 -2.26
N VAL A 67 3.85 26.84 -2.99
CA VAL A 67 2.92 27.94 -3.34
C VAL A 67 1.87 27.57 -4.39
N ASN A 68 2.02 26.43 -5.06
CA ASN A 68 1.13 25.96 -6.13
C ASN A 68 0.46 24.62 -5.78
N LEU A 69 0.55 24.17 -4.52
CA LEU A 69 -0.09 22.94 -4.07
C LEU A 69 -1.59 23.20 -3.88
N ASP A 70 -2.41 22.53 -4.67
CA ASP A 70 -3.87 22.61 -4.54
C ASP A 70 -4.32 21.88 -3.26
N GLU A 71 -5.42 22.32 -2.64
CA GLU A 71 -5.94 21.75 -1.38
C GLU A 71 -6.21 20.24 -1.50
N ASP A 72 -6.74 19.78 -2.64
CA ASP A 72 -6.97 18.36 -2.92
C ASP A 72 -5.66 17.54 -2.97
N ASP A 73 -4.56 18.12 -3.46
CA ASP A 73 -3.24 17.46 -3.49
C ASP A 73 -2.66 17.40 -2.06
N TRP A 74 -2.85 18.43 -1.24
CA TRP A 74 -2.48 18.45 0.18
C TRP A 74 -3.22 17.37 0.96
N ASP A 75 -4.55 17.33 0.84
CA ASP A 75 -5.41 16.37 1.54
C ASP A 75 -5.09 14.94 1.15
N ALA A 76 -4.78 14.68 -0.13
CA ALA A 76 -4.41 13.37 -0.59
C ALA A 76 -3.07 12.89 0.02
N VAL A 77 -2.08 13.78 0.14
CA VAL A 77 -0.79 13.47 0.77
C VAL A 77 -0.96 13.20 2.27
N VAL A 78 -1.66 14.07 2.99
CA VAL A 78 -1.93 13.90 4.44
C VAL A 78 -2.69 12.61 4.70
N ARG A 79 -3.70 12.31 3.89
CA ARG A 79 -4.52 11.09 4.02
C ARG A 79 -3.67 9.82 3.91
N VAL A 80 -2.77 9.72 2.93
CA VAL A 80 -1.98 8.49 2.74
C VAL A 80 -0.78 8.42 3.68
N HIS A 81 -0.07 9.53 3.89
CA HIS A 81 1.19 9.53 4.65
C HIS A 81 1.01 9.58 6.17
N LEU A 82 -0.13 10.08 6.67
CA LEU A 82 -0.39 10.18 8.10
C LEU A 82 -1.56 9.29 8.54
N LYS A 83 -2.73 9.43 7.91
CA LYS A 83 -3.91 8.65 8.33
C LYS A 83 -3.72 7.16 8.02
N GLY A 84 -3.15 6.82 6.87
CA GLY A 84 -2.83 5.43 6.51
C GLY A 84 -1.84 4.73 7.44
N HIS A 85 -0.98 5.48 8.13
CA HIS A 85 -0.02 4.92 9.11
C HIS A 85 -0.61 4.76 10.52
N PHE A 86 -1.70 5.48 10.81
CA PHE A 86 -2.39 5.44 12.10
C PHE A 86 -3.41 4.31 12.18
N LEU A 87 -4.11 4.05 11.09
CA LEU A 87 -5.13 3.00 10.97
C LEU A 87 -4.49 1.61 10.89
#